data_AF-A0A368HAZ1-F1
#
_entry.id   AF-A0A368HAZ1-F1
#
_cell.length_a   1.000
_cell.length_b   1.000
_cell.length_c   1.000
_cell.angle_alpha   90.00
_cell.angle_beta   90.00
_cell.angle_gamma   90.00
#
_symmetry.space_group_name_H-M   'P 1'
#
loop_
_entity.id
_entity.type
_entity.pdbx_description
1 polymer ?
#
loop_
_entity_poly.entity_id
_entity_poly.type
_entity_poly.pdbx_seq_one_letter_code
_entity_poly.pdbx_strand_id
1 'polypeptide(L)'
;MSGSANPDLIASEQAMYAPFFGSLGVTSAMMFTAAGSAYGTAKSGTGIASMAVARPDLVMKAIIPVVMAGIVAIYGLVVAVIVSGKVAPGGPEYTVNQGFAQFAGGLVCGLCGLGAGYAIGIAGDAGVRALSQQPRIFVGMILMLIFAEVLGLYGMIVALIMGATVFDATSTVYLVVNCLLFAGFVFTNDDDDCFEPLIFQDVVRPRNCRDARVCSFLRVYGSRLRPGKIFTVLGAAYGTAKSAVGICSMGVMRPELIMKSVIPVIMAGIIGIYGLVVAMVLKGKVSAASEGYNLNKGFAHLAAGLTCGLCGLGAGYAIGIVGDAGVRGTAQQPRLFVGMILILIFSEVLGLYGMIVALILGTS
;
A
#
# COMPACT_ATOMS: atom_id res chain seq x y z
N MET A 1 -43.42 -18.49 -6.32
CA MET A 1 -43.35 -17.79 -7.62
C MET A 1 -42.05 -16.99 -7.63
N SER A 2 -40.95 -17.56 -8.11
CA SER A 2 -39.71 -16.80 -8.30
C SER A 2 -39.93 -15.87 -9.49
N GLY A 3 -40.05 -14.57 -9.24
CA GLY A 3 -40.05 -13.57 -10.30
C GLY A 3 -38.69 -13.59 -10.99
N SER A 4 -38.61 -14.30 -12.11
CA SER A 4 -37.49 -14.18 -13.05
C SER A 4 -37.45 -12.72 -13.51
N ALA A 5 -36.38 -12.01 -13.16
CA ALA A 5 -36.11 -10.70 -13.73
C ALA A 5 -36.17 -10.78 -15.26
N ASN A 6 -36.82 -9.79 -15.87
CA ASN A 6 -37.02 -9.75 -17.32
C ASN A 6 -35.63 -9.74 -18.00
N PRO A 7 -35.30 -10.69 -18.91
CA PRO A 7 -33.96 -10.81 -19.48
C PRO A 7 -33.52 -9.55 -20.25
N ASP A 8 -34.49 -8.80 -20.79
CA ASP A 8 -34.25 -7.53 -21.48
C ASP A 8 -33.77 -6.42 -20.52
N LEU A 9 -34.22 -6.43 -19.26
CA LEU A 9 -33.77 -5.46 -18.24
C LEU A 9 -32.31 -5.72 -17.87
N ILE A 10 -31.93 -6.98 -17.66
CA ILE A 10 -30.55 -7.37 -17.34
C ILE A 10 -29.60 -7.01 -18.50
N ALA A 11 -30.02 -7.23 -19.74
CA ALA A 11 -29.25 -6.84 -20.92
C ALA A 11 -29.06 -5.31 -21.01
N SER A 12 -30.09 -4.53 -20.69
CA SER A 12 -30.01 -3.06 -20.67
C SER A 12 -29.12 -2.51 -19.56
N GLU A 13 -29.13 -3.13 -18.37
CA GLU A 13 -28.25 -2.78 -17.25
C GLU A 13 -26.80 -3.14 -17.54
N GLN A 14 -26.54 -4.30 -18.13
CA GLN A 14 -25.20 -4.74 -18.54
C GLN A 14 -24.61 -3.82 -19.60
N ALA A 15 -25.41 -3.38 -20.57
CA ALA A 15 -24.94 -2.48 -21.62
C ALA A 15 -24.51 -1.09 -21.09
N MET A 16 -25.16 -0.59 -20.03
CA MET A 16 -24.87 0.75 -19.49
C MET A 16 -23.80 0.76 -18.39
N TYR A 17 -23.91 -0.13 -17.39
CA TYR A 17 -23.06 -0.07 -16.20
C TYR A 17 -21.75 -0.83 -16.33
N ALA A 18 -21.71 -1.92 -17.11
CA ALA A 18 -20.50 -2.72 -17.22
C ALA A 18 -19.30 -1.93 -17.80
N PRO A 19 -19.40 -1.26 -18.97
CA PRO A 19 -18.26 -0.56 -19.56
C PRO A 19 -17.83 0.67 -18.75
N PHE A 20 -18.74 1.26 -17.97
CA PHE A 20 -18.41 2.34 -17.02
C PHE A 20 -17.41 1.85 -15.96
N PHE A 21 -17.64 0.70 -15.33
CA PHE A 21 -16.70 0.16 -14.35
C PHE A 21 -15.39 -0.32 -14.98
N GLY A 22 -15.43 -0.88 -16.19
CA GLY A 22 -14.22 -1.24 -16.94
C GLY A 22 -13.31 -0.04 -17.22
N SER A 23 -13.87 1.04 -17.77
CA SER A 23 -13.13 2.28 -18.05
C SER A 23 -12.64 3.02 -16.79
N LEU A 24 -13.41 2.96 -15.70
CA LEU A 24 -13.00 3.48 -14.40
C LEU A 24 -11.83 2.66 -13.81
N GLY A 25 -11.78 1.35 -14.06
CA GLY A 25 -10.62 0.50 -13.78
C GLY A 25 -9.35 0.94 -14.49
N VAL A 26 -9.44 1.18 -15.81
CA VAL A 26 -8.31 1.68 -16.62
C VAL A 26 -7.82 3.03 -16.08
N THR A 27 -8.75 3.94 -15.78
CA THR A 27 -8.43 5.29 -15.30
C THR A 27 -7.78 5.27 -13.91
N SER A 28 -8.34 4.48 -12.98
CA SER A 28 -7.81 4.36 -11.61
C SER A 28 -6.42 3.70 -11.56
N ALA A 29 -6.16 2.70 -12.41
CA ALA A 29 -4.83 2.10 -12.54
C ALA A 29 -3.77 3.16 -12.91
N MET A 30 -4.05 3.98 -13.92
CA MET A 30 -3.13 5.03 -14.36
C MET A 30 -2.99 6.17 -13.37
N MET A 31 -4.10 6.72 -12.86
CA MET A 31 -4.04 7.92 -12.00
C MET A 31 -3.22 7.70 -10.73
N PHE A 32 -3.44 6.58 -10.03
CA PHE A 32 -2.76 6.33 -8.76
C PHE A 32 -1.30 5.89 -8.93
N THR A 33 -0.99 5.09 -9.96
CA THR A 33 0.42 4.72 -10.24
C THR A 33 1.23 5.93 -10.74
N ALA A 34 0.63 6.79 -11.57
CA ALA A 34 1.25 8.04 -12.01
C ALA A 34 1.48 9.00 -10.83
N ALA A 35 0.51 9.12 -9.91
CA ALA A 35 0.67 9.92 -8.69
C ALA A 35 1.80 9.39 -7.79
N GLY A 36 1.89 8.07 -7.60
CA GLY A 36 2.98 7.43 -6.85
C GLY A 36 4.35 7.69 -7.50
N SER A 37 4.44 7.51 -8.81
CA SER A 37 5.66 7.76 -9.59
C SER A 37 6.08 9.24 -9.55
N ALA A 38 5.12 10.16 -9.65
CA ALA A 38 5.34 11.59 -9.55
C ALA A 38 5.88 11.98 -8.17
N TYR A 39 5.29 11.47 -7.09
CA TYR A 39 5.78 11.72 -5.73
C TYR A 39 7.19 11.14 -5.51
N GLY A 40 7.42 9.89 -5.93
CA GLY A 40 8.72 9.23 -5.81
C GLY A 40 9.83 9.97 -6.55
N THR A 41 9.51 10.45 -7.75
CA THR A 41 10.41 11.25 -8.59
C THR A 41 10.65 12.63 -8.01
N ALA A 42 9.60 13.31 -7.53
CA ALA A 42 9.71 14.65 -6.94
C ALA A 42 10.63 14.63 -5.71
N LYS A 43 10.38 13.74 -4.75
CA LYS A 43 11.20 13.63 -3.53
C LYS A 43 12.63 13.20 -3.83
N SER A 44 12.82 12.11 -4.57
CA SER A 44 14.17 11.64 -4.93
C SER A 44 14.94 12.68 -5.75
N GLY A 45 14.25 13.40 -6.65
CA GLY A 45 14.82 14.47 -7.45
C GLY A 45 15.34 15.64 -6.62
N THR A 46 14.60 16.05 -5.57
CA THR A 46 15.09 17.08 -4.63
C THR A 46 16.35 16.63 -3.88
N GLY A 47 16.43 15.35 -3.49
CA GLY A 47 17.62 14.75 -2.88
C GLY A 47 18.82 14.75 -3.83
N ILE A 48 18.63 14.32 -5.07
CA ILE A 48 19.67 14.33 -6.11
C ILE A 48 20.16 15.74 -6.39
N ALA A 49 19.26 16.72 -6.57
CA ALA A 49 19.62 18.10 -6.83
C ALA A 49 20.46 18.70 -5.68
N SER A 50 20.08 18.42 -4.43
CA SER A 50 20.85 18.88 -3.26
C SER A 50 22.23 18.22 -3.15
N MET A 51 22.35 16.95 -3.53
CA MET A 51 23.62 16.22 -3.53
C MET A 51 24.52 16.64 -4.70
N ALA A 52 23.94 16.93 -5.87
CA ALA A 52 24.66 17.26 -7.10
C ALA A 52 25.51 18.54 -6.97
N VAL A 53 25.08 19.50 -6.13
CA VAL A 53 25.86 20.71 -5.83
C VAL A 53 27.15 20.37 -5.08
N ALA A 54 27.12 19.37 -4.21
CA ALA A 54 28.27 18.98 -3.39
C ALA A 54 29.18 17.95 -4.08
N ARG A 55 28.60 16.95 -4.76
CA ARG A 55 29.35 15.86 -5.42
C ARG A 55 28.72 15.47 -6.76
N PRO A 56 28.99 16.20 -7.85
CA PRO A 56 28.42 15.90 -9.17
C PRO A 56 28.80 14.52 -9.71
N ASP A 57 29.97 13.99 -9.32
CA ASP A 57 30.46 12.67 -9.78
C ASP A 57 29.55 11.51 -9.37
N LEU A 58 28.76 11.67 -8.30
CA LEU A 58 27.86 10.63 -7.79
C LEU A 58 26.46 10.69 -8.39
N VAL A 59 26.14 11.70 -9.21
CA VAL A 59 24.80 11.89 -9.78
C VAL A 59 24.35 10.68 -10.59
N MET A 60 25.22 10.11 -11.42
CA MET A 60 24.88 8.93 -12.22
C MET A 60 24.53 7.69 -11.38
N LYS A 61 25.11 7.57 -10.18
CA LYS A 61 24.74 6.51 -9.23
C LYS A 61 23.44 6.83 -8.49
N ALA A 62 23.17 8.11 -8.26
CA ALA A 62 22.02 8.58 -7.50
C ALA A 62 20.70 8.60 -8.30
N ILE A 63 20.72 8.35 -9.61
CA ILE A 63 19.52 8.33 -10.47
C ILE A 63 18.64 7.08 -10.25
N ILE A 64 19.17 6.01 -9.65
CA ILE A 64 18.46 4.73 -9.47
C ILE A 64 17.06 4.87 -8.81
N PRO A 65 16.86 5.64 -7.72
CA PRO A 65 15.54 5.80 -7.11
C PRO A 65 14.51 6.44 -8.04
N VAL A 66 14.94 7.37 -8.91
CA VAL A 66 14.07 8.01 -9.91
C VAL A 66 13.64 7.00 -10.97
N VAL A 67 14.57 6.17 -11.45
CA VAL A 67 14.25 5.11 -12.42
C VAL A 67 13.29 4.10 -11.79
N MET A 68 13.52 3.69 -10.54
CA MET A 68 12.62 2.77 -9.82
C MET A 68 11.22 3.37 -9.60
N ALA A 69 11.12 4.67 -9.28
CA ALA A 69 9.83 5.35 -9.22
C ALA A 69 9.13 5.40 -10.60
N GLY A 70 9.88 5.54 -11.69
CA GLY A 70 9.37 5.51 -13.07
C GLY A 70 8.76 4.17 -13.46
N ILE A 71 9.37 3.06 -13.02
CA ILE A 71 8.87 1.69 -13.32
C ILE A 71 7.47 1.47 -12.73
N VAL A 72 7.14 2.09 -11.59
CA VAL A 72 5.81 1.99 -10.96
C VAL A 72 4.70 2.51 -11.89
N ALA A 73 4.95 3.56 -12.68
CA ALA A 73 3.98 4.05 -13.66
C ALA A 73 3.78 3.07 -14.83
N ILE A 74 4.82 2.33 -15.20
CA ILE A 74 4.76 1.30 -16.25
C ILE A 74 3.85 0.15 -15.81
N TYR A 75 3.82 -0.20 -14.52
CA TYR A 75 2.89 -1.20 -13.99
C TYR A 75 1.43 -0.82 -14.21
N GLY A 76 1.07 0.44 -13.93
CA GLY A 76 -0.26 0.97 -14.22
C GLY A 76 -0.57 0.96 -15.72
N LEU A 77 0.40 1.35 -16.55
CA LEU A 77 0.26 1.38 -18.01
C LEU A 77 -0.02 -0.01 -18.59
N VAL A 78 0.72 -1.03 -18.17
CA VAL A 78 0.52 -2.41 -18.64
C VAL A 78 -0.88 -2.91 -18.28
N VAL A 79 -1.32 -2.68 -17.04
CA VAL A 79 -2.69 -3.06 -16.60
C VAL A 79 -3.74 -2.29 -17.39
N ALA A 80 -3.57 -0.98 -17.56
CA ALA A 80 -4.51 -0.12 -18.28
C ALA A 80 -4.68 -0.54 -19.75
N VAL A 81 -3.58 -0.82 -20.46
CA VAL A 81 -3.62 -1.26 -21.86
C VAL A 81 -4.30 -2.61 -22.00
N ILE A 82 -3.98 -3.57 -21.12
CA ILE A 82 -4.60 -4.91 -21.17
C ILE A 82 -6.10 -4.85 -20.87
N VAL A 83 -6.52 -4.07 -19.87
CA VAL A 83 -7.93 -3.92 -19.53
C VAL A 83 -8.67 -3.16 -20.64
N SER A 84 -8.09 -2.08 -21.17
CA SER A 84 -8.69 -1.31 -22.26
C SER A 84 -8.92 -2.14 -23.52
N GLY A 85 -8.04 -3.08 -23.84
CA GLY A 85 -8.22 -4.01 -24.97
C GLY A 85 -9.37 -5.01 -24.79
N LYS A 86 -9.96 -5.08 -23.59
CA LYS A 86 -11.05 -6.00 -23.24
C LYS A 86 -12.37 -5.30 -22.91
N VAL A 87 -12.39 -3.97 -22.85
CA VAL A 87 -13.63 -3.22 -22.63
C VAL A 87 -14.39 -3.18 -23.94
N ALA A 88 -15.55 -3.84 -23.97
CA ALA A 88 -16.46 -3.82 -25.11
C ALA A 88 -17.61 -2.84 -24.88
N PRO A 89 -18.10 -2.14 -25.92
CA PRO A 89 -19.30 -1.32 -25.82
C PRO A 89 -20.55 -2.21 -25.73
N GLY A 90 -20.87 -2.69 -24.52
CA GLY A 90 -22.14 -3.28 -24.11
C GLY A 90 -22.72 -4.42 -24.96
N GLY A 91 -22.84 -5.62 -24.39
CA GLY A 91 -23.47 -6.77 -25.05
C GLY A 91 -23.58 -7.98 -24.12
N PRO A 92 -24.20 -9.10 -24.55
CA PRO A 92 -24.37 -10.30 -23.72
C PRO A 92 -23.05 -10.94 -23.27
N GLU A 93 -21.92 -10.61 -23.92
CA GLU A 93 -20.60 -11.13 -23.58
C GLU A 93 -19.92 -10.38 -22.42
N TYR A 94 -20.30 -9.12 -22.17
CA TYR A 94 -19.64 -8.26 -21.17
C TYR A 94 -20.57 -7.97 -19.99
N THR A 95 -20.40 -8.76 -18.92
CA THR A 95 -21.27 -8.70 -17.74
C THR A 95 -20.80 -7.64 -16.74
N VAL A 96 -21.72 -7.08 -15.95
CA VAL A 96 -21.43 -6.13 -14.85
C VAL A 96 -20.35 -6.68 -13.89
N ASN A 97 -20.42 -7.97 -13.66
CA ASN A 97 -19.49 -8.79 -12.89
C ASN A 97 -18.03 -8.71 -13.40
N GLN A 98 -17.84 -8.75 -14.72
CA GLN A 98 -16.53 -8.55 -15.34
C GLN A 98 -16.07 -7.08 -15.22
N GLY A 99 -16.99 -6.12 -15.37
CA GLY A 99 -16.72 -4.69 -15.16
C GLY A 99 -16.20 -4.40 -13.75
N PHE A 100 -16.82 -4.99 -12.72
CA PHE A 100 -16.34 -4.86 -11.35
C PHE A 100 -14.99 -5.53 -11.11
N ALA A 101 -14.71 -6.68 -11.74
CA ALA A 101 -13.41 -7.34 -11.64
C ALA A 101 -12.28 -6.53 -12.28
N GLN A 102 -12.56 -5.85 -13.40
CA GLN A 102 -11.60 -4.97 -14.07
C GLN A 102 -11.37 -3.67 -13.31
N PHE A 103 -12.44 -3.06 -12.79
CA PHE A 103 -12.34 -1.94 -11.87
C PHE A 103 -11.45 -2.30 -10.67
N ALA A 104 -11.70 -3.49 -10.17
CA ALA A 104 -11.02 -4.03 -9.03
C ALA A 104 -9.52 -4.22 -9.22
N GLY A 105 -9.13 -4.86 -10.33
CA GLY A 105 -7.72 -5.02 -10.68
C GLY A 105 -7.02 -3.68 -10.84
N GLY A 106 -7.67 -2.72 -11.52
CA GLY A 106 -7.10 -1.40 -11.75
C GLY A 106 -6.80 -0.63 -10.46
N LEU A 107 -7.76 -0.64 -9.52
CA LEU A 107 -7.62 0.05 -8.23
C LEU A 107 -6.53 -0.56 -7.34
N VAL A 108 -6.40 -1.89 -7.30
CA VAL A 108 -5.36 -2.59 -6.53
C VAL A 108 -3.97 -2.23 -7.05
N CYS A 109 -3.75 -2.33 -8.37
CA CYS A 109 -2.47 -1.93 -8.96
C CYS A 109 -2.19 -0.45 -8.70
N GLY A 110 -3.19 0.42 -8.88
CA GLY A 110 -3.10 1.85 -8.62
C GLY A 110 -2.62 2.18 -7.21
N LEU A 111 -3.32 1.69 -6.19
CA LEU A 111 -3.04 2.03 -4.79
C LEU A 111 -1.77 1.36 -4.25
N CYS A 112 -1.45 0.14 -4.70
CA CYS A 112 -0.16 -0.48 -4.40
C CYS A 112 1.00 0.30 -5.02
N GLY A 113 0.84 0.79 -6.26
CA GLY A 113 1.83 1.64 -6.92
C GLY A 113 1.98 3.00 -6.24
N LEU A 114 0.88 3.60 -5.76
CA LEU A 114 0.94 4.82 -4.95
C LEU A 114 1.80 4.61 -3.68
N GLY A 115 1.55 3.52 -2.94
CA GLY A 115 2.33 3.17 -1.75
C GLY A 115 3.81 2.89 -2.05
N ALA A 116 4.09 2.13 -3.12
CA ALA A 116 5.47 1.85 -3.54
C ALA A 116 6.22 3.14 -3.92
N GLY A 117 5.60 4.02 -4.72
CA GLY A 117 6.18 5.31 -5.10
C GLY A 117 6.43 6.23 -3.90
N TYR A 118 5.54 6.23 -2.92
CA TYR A 118 5.72 6.95 -1.65
C TYR A 118 6.95 6.44 -0.88
N ALA A 119 7.09 5.12 -0.73
CA ALA A 119 8.22 4.52 -0.03
C ALA A 119 9.56 4.77 -0.75
N ILE A 120 9.58 4.61 -2.08
CA ILE A 120 10.75 4.90 -2.93
C ILE A 120 11.16 6.36 -2.81
N GLY A 121 10.22 7.30 -2.79
CA GLY A 121 10.51 8.74 -2.69
C GLY A 121 11.25 9.11 -1.41
N ILE A 122 10.73 8.66 -0.25
CA ILE A 122 11.32 8.98 1.06
C ILE A 122 12.64 8.24 1.26
N ALA A 123 12.69 6.94 0.95
CA ALA A 123 13.92 6.15 1.04
C ALA A 123 15.00 6.65 0.06
N GLY A 124 14.58 7.10 -1.12
CA GLY A 124 15.44 7.67 -2.16
C GLY A 124 16.02 9.02 -1.76
N ASP A 125 15.21 9.95 -1.27
CA ASP A 125 15.70 11.27 -0.81
C ASP A 125 16.71 11.11 0.34
N ALA A 126 16.37 10.34 1.38
CA ALA A 126 17.27 10.08 2.50
C ALA A 126 18.54 9.32 2.07
N GLY A 127 18.40 8.33 1.19
CA GLY A 127 19.50 7.50 0.69
C GLY A 127 20.49 8.29 -0.17
N VAL A 128 20.00 9.14 -1.07
CA VAL A 128 20.84 9.99 -1.91
C VAL A 128 21.57 11.06 -1.10
N ARG A 129 20.90 11.65 -0.09
CA ARG A 129 21.56 12.57 0.85
C ARG A 129 22.63 11.87 1.67
N ALA A 130 22.39 10.66 2.15
CA ALA A 130 23.40 9.87 2.86
C ALA A 130 24.57 9.44 1.96
N LEU A 131 24.28 9.12 0.68
CA LEU A 131 25.30 8.78 -0.33
C LEU A 131 26.28 9.93 -0.56
N SER A 132 25.82 11.18 -0.43
CA SER A 132 26.67 12.37 -0.50
C SER A 132 27.76 12.39 0.57
N GLN A 133 27.54 11.75 1.73
CA GLN A 133 28.50 11.70 2.81
C GLN A 133 29.40 10.48 2.66
N GLN A 134 28.80 9.29 2.50
CA GLN A 134 29.52 8.03 2.40
C GLN A 134 29.06 7.19 1.19
N PRO A 135 29.96 6.87 0.22
CA PRO A 135 29.60 6.09 -0.95
C PRO A 135 29.32 4.61 -0.66
N ARG A 136 29.75 4.10 0.52
CA ARG A 136 29.54 2.70 0.94
C ARG A 136 28.07 2.37 1.19
N ILE A 137 27.19 3.37 1.42
CA ILE A 137 25.76 3.15 1.63
C ILE A 137 25.00 2.72 0.36
N PHE A 138 25.63 2.84 -0.82
CA PHE A 138 25.01 2.60 -2.11
C PHE A 138 24.30 1.24 -2.21
N VAL A 139 24.92 0.16 -1.73
CA VAL A 139 24.33 -1.19 -1.77
C VAL A 139 23.13 -1.28 -0.83
N GLY A 140 23.21 -0.65 0.35
CA GLY A 140 22.09 -0.60 1.31
C GLY A 140 20.89 0.17 0.75
N MET A 141 21.15 1.30 0.10
CA MET A 141 20.11 2.09 -0.57
C MET A 141 19.37 1.25 -1.62
N ILE A 142 20.09 0.54 -2.49
CA ILE A 142 19.46 -0.33 -3.49
C ILE A 142 18.63 -1.43 -2.84
N LEU A 143 19.16 -2.10 -1.82
CA LEU A 143 18.44 -3.19 -1.15
C LEU A 143 17.12 -2.71 -0.54
N MET A 144 17.10 -1.54 0.09
CA MET A 144 15.88 -0.94 0.63
C MET A 144 14.87 -0.60 -0.48
N LEU A 145 15.33 -0.06 -1.61
CA LEU A 145 14.47 0.31 -2.73
C LEU A 145 13.86 -0.90 -3.43
N ILE A 146 14.57 -2.04 -3.50
CA ILE A 146 14.02 -3.29 -4.03
C ILE A 146 12.83 -3.76 -3.20
N PHE A 147 12.93 -3.75 -1.86
CA PHE A 147 11.80 -4.13 -1.00
C PHE A 147 10.61 -3.18 -1.13
N ALA A 148 10.86 -1.88 -1.35
CA ALA A 148 9.81 -0.90 -1.59
C ALA A 148 9.10 -1.12 -2.94
N GLU A 149 9.86 -1.45 -3.99
CA GLU A 149 9.35 -1.66 -5.34
C GLU A 149 8.49 -2.93 -5.45
N VAL A 150 8.90 -4.02 -4.79
CA VAL A 150 8.18 -5.30 -4.80
C VAL A 150 6.72 -5.18 -4.35
N LEU A 151 6.38 -4.19 -3.50
CA LEU A 151 5.00 -3.87 -3.12
C LEU A 151 4.12 -3.50 -4.33
N GLY A 152 4.67 -2.74 -5.28
CA GLY A 152 4.00 -2.36 -6.53
C GLY A 152 3.85 -3.55 -7.48
N LEU A 153 4.89 -4.37 -7.58
CA LEU A 153 4.89 -5.61 -8.36
C LEU A 153 3.79 -6.58 -7.91
N TYR A 154 3.60 -6.75 -6.59
CA TYR A 154 2.49 -7.55 -6.06
C TYR A 154 1.12 -7.03 -6.49
N GLY A 155 0.92 -5.71 -6.48
CA GLY A 155 -0.33 -5.09 -6.96
C GLY A 155 -0.61 -5.37 -8.43
N MET A 156 0.43 -5.32 -9.27
CA MET A 156 0.33 -5.60 -10.70
C MET A 156 0.01 -7.08 -10.99
N ILE A 157 0.67 -8.02 -10.31
CA ILE A 157 0.35 -9.45 -10.45
C ILE A 157 -1.11 -9.73 -10.11
N VAL A 158 -1.60 -9.19 -8.99
CA VAL A 158 -3.00 -9.38 -8.57
C VAL A 158 -3.95 -8.78 -9.61
N ALA A 159 -3.65 -7.58 -10.13
CA ALA A 159 -4.44 -6.95 -11.18
C ALA A 159 -4.48 -7.76 -12.48
N LEU A 160 -3.36 -8.36 -12.89
CA LEU A 160 -3.31 -9.24 -14.04
C LEU A 160 -4.10 -10.53 -13.82
N ILE A 161 -4.01 -11.15 -12.64
CA ILE A 161 -4.82 -12.34 -12.31
C ILE A 161 -6.32 -12.01 -12.33
N MET A 162 -6.70 -10.78 -11.98
CA MET A 162 -8.10 -10.34 -11.94
C MET A 162 -8.62 -9.80 -13.27
N GLY A 163 -7.76 -9.19 -14.10
CA GLY A 163 -8.14 -8.59 -15.39
C GLY A 163 -7.81 -9.46 -16.62
N ALA A 164 -6.88 -10.42 -16.53
CA ALA A 164 -6.43 -11.22 -17.68
C ALA A 164 -7.33 -12.44 -17.97
N THR A 165 -8.08 -12.94 -17.00
CA THR A 165 -8.80 -14.21 -17.11
C THR A 165 -10.30 -14.00 -16.87
N VAL A 166 -11.13 -14.63 -17.70
CA VAL A 166 -12.59 -14.71 -17.52
C VAL A 166 -12.86 -15.61 -16.31
N PHE A 167 -12.57 -15.14 -15.10
CA PHE A 167 -12.91 -15.85 -13.86
C PHE A 167 -14.33 -15.46 -13.44
N ASP A 168 -15.06 -16.49 -13.07
CA ASP A 168 -16.42 -16.39 -12.54
C ASP A 168 -16.46 -15.42 -11.36
N ALA A 169 -17.33 -14.43 -11.46
CA ALA A 169 -17.16 -13.13 -10.82
C ALA A 169 -17.81 -13.01 -9.44
N THR A 170 -18.06 -14.12 -8.75
CA THR A 170 -18.79 -14.06 -7.48
C THR A 170 -17.88 -13.80 -6.27
N SER A 171 -16.56 -13.95 -6.42
CA SER A 171 -15.61 -13.92 -5.29
C SER A 171 -14.69 -12.70 -5.27
N THR A 172 -14.73 -11.87 -6.33
CA THR A 172 -13.72 -10.83 -6.60
C THR A 172 -14.16 -9.42 -6.17
N VAL A 173 -15.47 -9.24 -5.89
CA VAL A 173 -16.08 -7.98 -5.42
C VAL A 173 -15.68 -7.66 -3.96
N TYR A 174 -15.39 -8.67 -3.13
CA TYR A 174 -14.93 -8.47 -1.75
C TYR A 174 -13.53 -7.84 -1.66
N LEU A 175 -12.74 -7.93 -2.73
CA LEU A 175 -11.43 -7.32 -2.78
C LEU A 175 -11.51 -5.79 -2.98
N VAL A 176 -12.64 -5.27 -3.52
CA VAL A 176 -12.67 -3.93 -4.16
C VAL A 176 -13.75 -2.98 -3.68
N VAL A 177 -14.88 -3.48 -3.17
CA VAL A 177 -15.78 -2.59 -2.41
C VAL A 177 -15.12 -2.14 -1.09
N ASN A 178 -14.08 -2.84 -0.63
CA ASN A 178 -13.26 -2.49 0.53
C ASN A 178 -12.07 -1.55 0.20
N CYS A 179 -12.03 -1.01 -1.02
CA CYS A 179 -10.84 -0.42 -1.62
C CYS A 179 -11.07 1.07 -2.01
N LEU A 180 -12.33 1.56 -1.97
CA LEU A 180 -12.73 2.89 -2.47
C LEU A 180 -12.82 4.05 -1.46
N LEU A 181 -12.63 3.84 -0.16
CA LEU A 181 -12.61 4.96 0.78
C LEU A 181 -11.27 5.01 1.49
N PHE A 182 -10.65 6.18 1.44
CA PHE A 182 -9.32 6.56 1.93
C PHE A 182 -8.14 6.47 0.95
N ALA A 183 -8.33 6.95 -0.28
CA ALA A 183 -7.22 7.57 -1.03
C ALA A 183 -6.94 9.03 -0.56
N GLY A 184 -7.18 9.33 0.72
CA GLY A 184 -7.10 10.69 1.29
C GLY A 184 -6.27 10.80 2.57
N PHE A 185 -5.54 9.76 2.96
CA PHE A 185 -4.75 9.78 4.19
C PHE A 185 -3.42 9.07 3.95
N VAL A 186 -2.45 9.80 3.40
CA VAL A 186 -1.00 9.80 3.72
C VAL A 186 -0.41 10.91 2.83
N PHE A 187 -0.65 12.16 3.20
CA PHE A 187 0.23 13.28 2.89
C PHE A 187 0.64 13.84 4.24
N THR A 188 1.60 13.19 4.89
CA THR A 188 2.29 13.84 6.00
C THR A 188 3.30 14.79 5.37
N ASN A 189 3.02 16.09 5.45
CA ASN A 189 4.00 17.13 5.20
C ASN A 189 5.28 16.81 5.99
N ASP A 190 6.41 17.01 5.32
CA ASP A 190 7.77 16.72 5.79
C ASP A 190 8.34 17.74 6.77
N ASP A 191 7.49 18.57 7.38
CA ASP A 191 7.96 19.58 8.30
C ASP A 191 7.75 19.10 9.74
N ASP A 192 8.91 18.85 10.36
CA ASP A 192 9.20 18.71 11.78
C ASP A 192 9.13 17.32 12.43
N ASP A 193 10.26 17.00 13.06
CA ASP A 193 10.58 15.96 14.04
C ASP A 193 9.69 16.00 15.31
N CYS A 194 8.39 16.31 15.20
CA CYS A 194 7.44 16.19 16.30
C CYS A 194 6.94 14.73 16.41
N PHE A 195 7.71 13.97 17.17
CA PHE A 195 7.36 12.69 17.77
C PHE A 195 6.15 12.87 18.73
N GLU A 196 4.98 12.28 18.43
CA GLU A 196 4.11 11.50 19.35
C GLU A 196 2.71 11.17 18.75
N PRO A 197 2.06 10.07 19.20
CA PRO A 197 0.77 9.62 18.70
C PRO A 197 -0.38 10.41 19.33
N LEU A 198 -1.00 11.32 18.58
CA LEU A 198 -2.11 12.11 19.09
C LEU A 198 -3.48 11.41 18.96
N ILE A 199 -3.60 10.21 19.54
CA ILE A 199 -4.89 9.62 19.94
C ILE A 199 -4.69 8.88 21.28
N PHE A 200 -4.50 9.62 22.39
CA PHE A 200 -5.08 9.27 23.71
C PHE A 200 -4.83 10.31 24.84
N GLN A 201 -4.04 11.38 24.67
CA GLN A 201 -3.79 12.36 25.76
C GLN A 201 -4.49 13.74 25.64
N ASP A 202 -5.16 14.04 24.52
CA ASP A 202 -5.77 15.35 24.27
C ASP A 202 -7.15 15.57 24.92
N VAL A 203 -7.44 14.86 26.02
CA VAL A 203 -8.57 15.19 26.91
C VAL A 203 -8.16 16.16 28.04
N VAL A 204 -6.87 16.43 28.31
CA VAL A 204 -6.49 17.11 29.57
C VAL A 204 -5.67 18.41 29.50
N ARG A 205 -5.02 18.86 28.41
CA ARG A 205 -4.38 20.20 28.44
C ARG A 205 -4.39 20.99 27.12
N PRO A 206 -5.04 22.16 27.05
CA PRO A 206 -4.92 23.05 25.91
C PRO A 206 -3.70 23.97 26.06
N ARG A 207 -2.94 24.22 24.98
CA ARG A 207 -2.24 25.50 24.79
C ARG A 207 -2.27 25.96 23.33
N ASN A 208 -3.00 27.06 23.15
CA ASN A 208 -2.93 28.10 22.12
C ASN A 208 -2.94 27.75 20.63
N CYS A 209 -4.16 27.90 20.10
CA CYS A 209 -4.52 28.01 18.70
C CYS A 209 -3.97 29.27 18.02
N ARG A 210 -3.47 29.12 16.79
CA ARG A 210 -3.61 30.14 15.74
C ARG A 210 -3.69 29.47 14.36
N ASP A 211 -4.82 28.82 14.09
CA ASP A 211 -5.53 28.89 12.80
C ASP A 211 -6.83 28.08 12.85
N ALA A 212 -7.94 28.81 13.04
CA ALA A 212 -9.25 28.31 13.45
C ALA A 212 -10.19 27.90 12.29
N ARG A 213 -9.67 27.53 11.11
CA ARG A 213 -10.52 27.07 9.99
C ARG A 213 -10.41 25.58 9.66
N VAL A 214 -9.40 24.87 10.17
CA VAL A 214 -9.22 23.41 9.95
C VAL A 214 -9.94 22.57 11.03
N CYS A 215 -10.19 23.14 12.22
CA CYS A 215 -10.80 22.43 13.36
C CYS A 215 -12.30 22.10 13.23
N SER A 216 -13.06 22.82 12.40
CA SER A 216 -14.52 22.61 12.33
C SER A 216 -14.93 21.47 11.38
N PHE A 217 -14.04 21.02 10.50
CA PHE A 217 -14.35 19.96 9.54
C PHE A 217 -13.96 18.54 10.03
N LEU A 218 -13.16 18.47 11.10
CA LEU A 218 -12.58 17.21 11.61
C LEU A 218 -13.45 16.47 12.64
N ARG A 219 -14.69 16.93 12.91
CA ARG A 219 -15.55 16.36 13.97
C ARG A 219 -16.75 15.53 13.49
N VAL A 220 -17.02 15.44 12.18
CA VAL A 220 -18.24 14.76 11.66
C VAL A 220 -17.98 13.39 11.03
N TYR A 221 -16.75 13.02 10.67
CA TYR A 221 -16.49 11.75 9.95
C TYR A 221 -15.85 10.62 10.78
N GLY A 222 -15.80 10.76 12.11
CA GLY A 222 -15.20 9.79 13.03
C GLY A 222 -16.00 8.52 13.33
N SER A 223 -17.01 8.14 12.54
CA SER A 223 -17.86 7.00 12.92
C SER A 223 -18.56 6.25 11.80
N ARG A 224 -17.87 5.82 10.74
CA ARG A 224 -18.21 4.57 10.01
C ARG A 224 -17.23 4.26 8.88
N LEU A 225 -16.86 2.97 8.79
CA LEU A 225 -16.54 2.19 7.57
C LEU A 225 -15.05 1.92 7.26
N ARG A 226 -14.87 0.79 6.55
CA ARG A 226 -13.96 -0.32 6.85
C ARG A 226 -13.23 -0.79 5.56
N PRO A 227 -11.89 -0.76 5.51
CA PRO A 227 -11.06 -1.22 4.36
C PRO A 227 -9.87 -2.20 4.64
N GLY A 228 -9.71 -3.30 3.87
CA GLY A 228 -8.92 -4.49 4.29
C GLY A 228 -7.67 -4.96 3.52
N LYS A 229 -7.33 -4.43 2.34
CA LYS A 229 -6.17 -4.97 1.57
C LYS A 229 -5.15 -3.94 1.09
N ILE A 230 -5.60 -2.72 0.80
CA ILE A 230 -4.69 -1.58 0.58
C ILE A 230 -3.96 -1.21 1.88
N PHE A 231 -4.60 -1.45 3.02
CA PHE A 231 -4.15 -0.99 4.33
C PHE A 231 -2.85 -1.66 4.78
N THR A 232 -2.70 -2.96 4.49
CA THR A 232 -1.43 -3.67 4.72
C THR A 232 -0.31 -3.13 3.83
N VAL A 233 -0.59 -2.82 2.56
CA VAL A 233 0.42 -2.32 1.62
C VAL A 233 0.83 -0.89 1.96
N LEU A 234 -0.11 -0.03 2.36
CA LEU A 234 0.21 1.32 2.85
C LEU A 234 0.98 1.27 4.18
N GLY A 235 0.61 0.37 5.09
CA GLY A 235 1.37 0.13 6.33
C GLY A 235 2.79 -0.34 6.05
N ALA A 236 2.96 -1.31 5.15
CA ALA A 236 4.25 -1.82 4.71
C ALA A 236 5.08 -0.73 4.03
N ALA A 237 4.46 0.08 3.15
CA ALA A 237 5.10 1.20 2.47
C ALA A 237 5.58 2.25 3.46
N TYR A 238 4.74 2.67 4.42
CA TYR A 238 5.13 3.62 5.46
C TYR A 238 6.22 3.06 6.37
N GLY A 239 6.09 1.79 6.79
CA GLY A 239 7.06 1.09 7.61
C GLY A 239 8.44 1.03 6.95
N THR A 240 8.45 0.72 5.65
CA THR A 240 9.65 0.72 4.81
C THR A 240 10.23 2.12 4.66
N ALA A 241 9.39 3.11 4.36
CA ALA A 241 9.80 4.50 4.16
C ALA A 241 10.50 5.08 5.39
N LYS A 242 9.88 4.99 6.58
CA LYS A 242 10.45 5.54 7.82
C LYS A 242 11.67 4.77 8.30
N SER A 243 11.65 3.44 8.24
CA SER A 243 12.82 2.62 8.59
C SER A 243 14.02 2.93 7.69
N ALA A 244 13.78 3.19 6.40
CA ALA A 244 14.83 3.56 5.46
C ALA A 244 15.53 4.86 5.86
N VAL A 245 14.82 5.88 6.37
CA VAL A 245 15.44 7.12 6.85
C VAL A 245 16.42 6.84 7.99
N GLY A 246 16.04 5.97 8.94
CA GLY A 246 16.91 5.56 10.05
C GLY A 246 18.15 4.80 9.58
N ILE A 247 17.99 3.90 8.60
CA ILE A 247 19.10 3.17 7.98
C ILE A 247 20.03 4.14 7.23
N CYS A 248 19.48 5.15 6.56
CA CYS A 248 20.27 6.19 5.90
C CYS A 248 21.11 6.97 6.91
N SER A 249 20.55 7.32 8.07
CA SER A 249 21.28 7.98 9.16
C SER A 249 22.38 7.09 9.73
N MET A 250 22.11 5.79 9.96
CA MET A 250 23.16 4.85 10.39
C MET A 250 24.26 4.70 9.34
N GLY A 251 23.90 4.62 8.07
CA GLY A 251 24.86 4.41 6.99
C GLY A 251 25.88 5.55 6.84
N VAL A 252 25.58 6.75 7.36
CA VAL A 252 26.55 7.85 7.48
C VAL A 252 27.45 7.70 8.71
N MET A 253 26.95 7.13 9.81
CA MET A 253 27.74 6.96 11.04
C MET A 253 28.63 5.70 11.00
N ARG A 254 28.06 4.55 10.66
CA ARG A 254 28.71 3.23 10.64
C ARG A 254 28.20 2.39 9.45
N PRO A 255 28.82 2.52 8.27
CA PRO A 255 28.34 1.83 7.05
C PRO A 255 28.49 0.30 7.13
N GLU A 256 29.36 -0.19 8.00
CA GLU A 256 29.59 -1.63 8.21
C GLU A 256 28.37 -2.36 8.79
N LEU A 257 27.46 -1.64 9.45
CA LEU A 257 26.28 -2.19 10.11
C LEU A 257 24.99 -2.09 9.26
N ILE A 258 25.08 -1.58 8.02
CA ILE A 258 23.92 -1.39 7.14
C ILE A 258 23.18 -2.71 6.91
N MET A 259 23.90 -3.80 6.59
CA MET A 259 23.26 -5.08 6.27
C MET A 259 22.44 -5.65 7.43
N LYS A 260 22.85 -5.40 8.67
CA LYS A 260 22.08 -5.80 9.87
C LYS A 260 20.85 -4.93 10.07
N SER A 261 20.91 -3.69 9.60
CA SER A 261 19.88 -2.69 9.85
C SER A 261 18.77 -2.68 8.81
N VAL A 262 18.87 -3.49 7.76
CA VAL A 262 17.83 -3.66 6.75
C VAL A 262 16.65 -4.53 7.26
N ILE A 263 16.82 -5.24 8.38
CA ILE A 263 15.79 -6.12 8.96
C ILE A 263 14.40 -5.44 9.12
N PRO A 264 14.25 -4.21 9.64
CA PRO A 264 12.94 -3.57 9.79
C PRO A 264 12.23 -3.34 8.45
N VAL A 265 12.98 -3.06 7.38
CA VAL A 265 12.44 -2.91 6.02
C VAL A 265 11.91 -4.25 5.52
N ILE A 266 12.65 -5.34 5.75
CA ILE A 266 12.22 -6.68 5.37
C ILE A 266 10.94 -7.08 6.12
N MET A 267 10.89 -6.84 7.44
CA MET A 267 9.72 -7.17 8.26
C MET A 267 8.48 -6.34 7.87
N ALA A 268 8.65 -5.06 7.54
CA ALA A 268 7.57 -4.25 7.00
C ALA A 268 7.05 -4.81 5.67
N GLY A 269 7.94 -5.28 4.78
CA GLY A 269 7.58 -5.88 3.49
C GLY A 269 6.75 -7.16 3.61
N ILE A 270 7.05 -8.03 4.58
CA ILE A 270 6.35 -9.32 4.77
C ILE A 270 4.85 -9.12 5.10
N ILE A 271 4.49 -8.02 5.76
CA ILE A 271 3.08 -7.69 6.08
C ILE A 271 2.21 -7.62 4.81
N GLY A 272 2.77 -7.18 3.69
CA GLY A 272 2.08 -7.15 2.41
C GLY A 272 1.62 -8.55 1.94
N ILE A 273 2.39 -9.58 2.26
CA ILE A 273 2.11 -10.97 1.85
C ILE A 273 0.91 -11.54 2.62
N TYR A 274 0.69 -11.13 3.88
CA TYR A 274 -0.42 -11.62 4.68
C TYR A 274 -1.78 -11.34 4.05
N GLY A 275 -1.96 -10.13 3.50
CA GLY A 275 -3.18 -9.75 2.79
C GLY A 275 -3.41 -10.58 1.51
N LEU A 276 -2.35 -10.95 0.80
CA LEU A 276 -2.40 -11.79 -0.40
C LEU A 276 -2.79 -13.23 -0.07
N VAL A 277 -2.23 -13.81 0.99
CA VAL A 277 -2.57 -15.17 1.45
C VAL A 277 -4.05 -15.25 1.84
N VAL A 278 -4.54 -14.29 2.65
CA VAL A 278 -5.96 -14.24 3.02
C VAL A 278 -6.85 -14.05 1.80
N ALA A 279 -6.44 -13.23 0.82
CA ALA A 279 -7.18 -13.09 -0.43
C ALA A 279 -7.32 -14.41 -1.20
N MET A 280 -6.24 -15.18 -1.32
CA MET A 280 -6.24 -16.45 -2.05
C MET A 280 -7.08 -17.52 -1.35
N VAL A 281 -7.01 -17.60 -0.02
CA VAL A 281 -7.81 -18.56 0.76
C VAL A 281 -9.31 -18.25 0.68
N LEU A 282 -9.69 -16.96 0.73
CA LEU A 282 -11.09 -16.57 0.62
C LEU A 282 -11.66 -16.84 -0.78
N LYS A 283 -10.84 -16.70 -1.84
CA LYS A 283 -11.27 -17.00 -3.22
C LYS A 283 -11.79 -18.43 -3.36
N GLY A 284 -11.14 -19.41 -2.73
CA GLY A 284 -11.51 -20.83 -2.83
C GLY A 284 -12.81 -21.22 -2.11
N LYS A 285 -13.45 -20.30 -1.36
CA LYS A 285 -14.61 -20.59 -0.51
C LYS A 285 -15.87 -19.80 -0.83
N VAL A 286 -15.78 -18.83 -1.74
CA VAL A 286 -16.94 -18.05 -2.14
C VAL A 286 -17.63 -18.74 -3.32
N SER A 287 -18.87 -19.17 -3.07
CA SER A 287 -19.78 -19.77 -4.06
C SER A 287 -20.79 -18.74 -4.60
N ALA A 288 -21.40 -19.06 -5.74
CA ALA A 288 -22.46 -18.25 -6.34
C ALA A 288 -23.68 -18.13 -5.41
N ALA A 289 -24.36 -16.98 -5.44
CA ALA A 289 -25.55 -16.73 -4.59
C ALA A 289 -26.69 -17.74 -4.83
N SER A 290 -26.73 -18.38 -6.00
CA SER A 290 -27.69 -19.44 -6.34
C SER A 290 -27.50 -20.74 -5.54
N GLU A 291 -26.36 -20.94 -4.88
CA GLU A 291 -26.05 -22.14 -4.07
C GLU A 291 -26.33 -21.94 -2.56
N GLY A 292 -27.05 -20.88 -2.17
CA GLY A 292 -27.40 -20.62 -0.76
C GLY A 292 -26.38 -19.77 0.00
N TYR A 293 -25.68 -18.87 -0.69
CA TYR A 293 -24.75 -17.93 -0.07
C TYR A 293 -25.52 -16.85 0.72
N ASN A 294 -25.57 -17.01 2.04
CA ASN A 294 -26.25 -16.07 2.93
C ASN A 294 -25.47 -14.76 3.10
N LEU A 295 -26.21 -13.65 3.28
CA LEU A 295 -25.65 -12.32 3.52
C LEU A 295 -24.66 -12.30 4.72
N ASN A 296 -24.92 -13.11 5.75
CA ASN A 296 -24.05 -13.25 6.91
C ASN A 296 -22.67 -13.83 6.56
N LYS A 297 -22.59 -14.80 5.63
CA LYS A 297 -21.31 -15.33 5.13
C LYS A 297 -20.57 -14.26 4.33
N GLY A 298 -21.29 -13.51 3.50
CA GLY A 298 -20.72 -12.36 2.80
C GLY A 298 -20.08 -11.33 3.73
N PHE A 299 -20.78 -10.93 4.80
CA PHE A 299 -20.20 -10.03 5.81
C PHE A 299 -19.05 -10.66 6.60
N ALA A 300 -19.05 -11.97 6.84
CA ALA A 300 -17.93 -12.67 7.48
C ALA A 300 -16.66 -12.64 6.63
N HIS A 301 -16.76 -12.94 5.32
CA HIS A 301 -15.62 -12.86 4.39
C HIS A 301 -15.10 -11.42 4.21
N LEU A 302 -16.01 -10.44 4.23
CA LEU A 302 -15.64 -9.02 4.25
C LEU A 302 -14.87 -8.64 5.52
N ALA A 303 -15.37 -9.06 6.69
CA ALA A 303 -14.76 -8.79 7.98
C ALA A 303 -13.40 -9.50 8.14
N ALA A 304 -13.25 -10.69 7.56
CA ALA A 304 -11.99 -11.40 7.48
C ALA A 304 -10.93 -10.57 6.74
N GLY A 305 -11.23 -10.13 5.51
CA GLY A 305 -10.30 -9.30 4.74
C GLY A 305 -9.95 -7.99 5.45
N LEU A 306 -10.95 -7.34 6.05
CA LEU A 306 -10.76 -6.10 6.79
C LEU A 306 -9.81 -6.21 7.98
N THR A 307 -10.05 -7.21 8.83
CA THR A 307 -9.30 -7.40 10.08
C THR A 307 -7.83 -7.58 9.78
N CYS A 308 -7.49 -8.42 8.80
CA CYS A 308 -6.10 -8.60 8.36
C CYS A 308 -5.48 -7.28 7.84
N GLY A 309 -6.24 -6.49 7.07
CA GLY A 309 -5.80 -5.21 6.52
C GLY A 309 -5.44 -4.15 7.56
N LEU A 310 -6.36 -3.91 8.48
CA LEU A 310 -6.21 -2.87 9.51
C LEU A 310 -5.13 -3.25 10.53
N CYS A 311 -5.05 -4.53 10.91
CA CYS A 311 -3.96 -5.02 11.76
C CYS A 311 -2.60 -4.88 11.07
N GLY A 312 -2.51 -5.17 9.76
CA GLY A 312 -1.29 -4.99 8.99
C GLY A 312 -0.89 -3.52 8.84
N LEU A 313 -1.84 -2.59 8.70
CA LEU A 313 -1.53 -1.16 8.71
C LEU A 313 -0.90 -0.72 10.03
N GLY A 314 -1.51 -1.11 11.16
CA GLY A 314 -1.00 -0.78 12.49
C GLY A 314 0.38 -1.38 12.76
N ALA A 315 0.59 -2.65 12.38
CA ALA A 315 1.87 -3.32 12.50
C ALA A 315 2.97 -2.63 11.67
N GLY A 316 2.68 -2.29 10.40
CA GLY A 316 3.63 -1.59 9.54
C GLY A 316 3.99 -0.18 10.04
N TYR A 317 3.01 0.53 10.60
CA TYR A 317 3.24 1.85 11.21
C TYR A 317 4.16 1.75 12.44
N ALA A 318 3.91 0.79 13.34
CA ALA A 318 4.74 0.54 14.51
C ALA A 318 6.18 0.15 14.11
N ILE A 319 6.33 -0.76 13.14
CA ILE A 319 7.63 -1.18 12.61
C ILE A 319 8.39 0.02 12.03
N GLY A 320 7.73 0.94 11.33
CA GLY A 320 8.37 2.14 10.78
C GLY A 320 8.99 3.05 11.83
N ILE A 321 8.25 3.36 12.90
CA ILE A 321 8.72 4.25 13.97
C ILE A 321 9.82 3.57 14.78
N VAL A 322 9.61 2.31 15.17
CA VAL A 322 10.61 1.54 15.91
C VAL A 322 11.86 1.30 15.06
N GLY A 323 11.68 1.08 13.76
CA GLY A 323 12.77 0.92 12.81
C GLY A 323 13.63 2.18 12.71
N ASP A 324 13.03 3.36 12.52
CA ASP A 324 13.77 4.62 12.45
C ASP A 324 14.56 4.91 13.73
N ALA A 325 13.89 4.90 14.89
CA ALA A 325 14.52 5.18 16.18
C ALA A 325 15.51 4.08 16.61
N GLY A 326 15.15 2.81 16.42
CA GLY A 326 15.95 1.66 16.82
C GLY A 326 17.22 1.52 16.00
N VAL A 327 17.17 1.79 14.70
CA VAL A 327 18.35 1.79 13.83
C VAL A 327 19.28 2.94 14.22
N ARG A 328 18.77 4.16 14.46
CA ARG A 328 19.60 5.28 14.95
C ARG A 328 20.23 5.01 16.32
N GLY A 329 19.49 4.42 17.26
CA GLY A 329 20.04 4.01 18.56
C GLY A 329 21.13 2.94 18.44
N THR A 330 20.93 1.96 17.55
CA THR A 330 21.94 0.92 17.25
C THR A 330 23.20 1.52 16.63
N ALA A 331 23.07 2.62 15.87
CA ALA A 331 24.22 3.33 15.29
C ALA A 331 25.14 3.90 16.38
N GLN A 332 24.58 4.33 17.52
CA GLN A 332 25.37 4.79 18.67
C GLN A 332 25.92 3.60 19.45
N GLN A 333 25.05 2.69 19.90
CA GLN A 333 25.43 1.51 20.69
C GLN A 333 24.95 0.20 20.02
N PRO A 334 25.85 -0.63 19.48
CA PRO A 334 25.47 -1.85 18.76
C PRO A 334 24.85 -2.93 19.67
N ARG A 335 24.96 -2.78 21.00
CA ARG A 335 24.32 -3.67 21.98
C ARG A 335 22.79 -3.56 21.98
N LEU A 336 22.24 -2.44 21.51
CA LEU A 336 20.79 -2.23 21.40
C LEU A 336 20.13 -3.00 20.24
N PHE A 337 20.93 -3.61 19.36
CA PHE A 337 20.45 -4.33 18.18
C PHE A 337 19.43 -5.44 18.51
N VAL A 338 19.70 -6.22 19.56
CA VAL A 338 18.80 -7.30 19.99
C VAL A 338 17.49 -6.74 20.55
N GLY A 339 17.56 -5.64 21.31
CA GLY A 339 16.38 -4.96 21.85
C GLY A 339 15.48 -4.42 20.74
N MET A 340 16.06 -3.83 19.70
CA MET A 340 15.33 -3.39 18.51
C MET A 340 14.58 -4.56 17.84
N ILE A 341 15.27 -5.69 17.59
CA ILE A 341 14.64 -6.87 16.95
C ILE A 341 13.45 -7.38 17.77
N LEU A 342 13.61 -7.46 19.09
CA LEU A 342 12.55 -7.95 19.96
C LEU A 342 11.29 -7.08 19.87
N ILE A 343 11.43 -5.75 19.84
CA ILE A 343 10.30 -4.83 19.67
C ILE A 343 9.64 -5.00 18.28
N LEU A 344 10.45 -5.22 17.23
CA LEU A 344 9.94 -5.45 15.88
C LEU A 344 9.11 -6.73 15.77
N ILE A 345 9.56 -7.83 16.39
CA ILE A 345 8.81 -9.10 16.41
C ILE A 345 7.46 -8.90 17.12
N PHE A 346 7.42 -8.22 18.27
CA PHE A 346 6.14 -7.94 18.94
C PHE A 346 5.20 -7.07 18.10
N SER A 347 5.75 -6.15 17.30
CA SER A 347 4.97 -5.32 16.38
C SER A 347 4.41 -6.14 15.21
N GLU A 348 5.18 -7.08 14.67
CA GLU A 348 4.78 -7.97 13.58
C GLU A 348 3.68 -8.96 14.00
N VAL A 349 3.74 -9.46 15.24
CA VAL A 349 2.75 -10.39 15.80
C VAL A 349 1.33 -9.81 15.78
N LEU A 350 1.17 -8.48 15.85
CA LEU A 350 -0.15 -7.81 15.68
C LEU A 350 -0.76 -8.10 14.30
N GLY A 351 0.05 -8.13 13.25
CA GLY A 351 -0.37 -8.49 11.90
C GLY A 351 -0.74 -9.97 11.78
N LEU A 352 0.05 -10.84 12.42
CA LEU A 352 -0.22 -12.29 12.46
C LEU A 352 -1.54 -12.61 13.15
N TYR A 353 -1.86 -11.96 14.28
CA TYR A 353 -3.16 -12.14 14.94
C TYR A 353 -4.32 -11.71 14.04
N GLY A 354 -4.18 -10.60 13.32
CA GLY A 354 -5.17 -10.16 12.34
C GLY A 354 -5.40 -11.19 11.22
N MET A 355 -4.33 -11.83 10.73
CA MET A 355 -4.42 -12.89 9.73
C MET A 355 -5.12 -14.14 10.28
N ILE A 356 -4.78 -14.59 11.50
CA ILE A 356 -5.37 -15.79 12.11
C ILE A 356 -6.88 -15.60 12.28
N VAL A 357 -7.31 -14.45 12.82
CA VAL A 357 -8.74 -14.13 12.95
C VAL A 357 -9.43 -14.09 11.59
N ALA A 358 -8.78 -13.52 10.57
CA ALA A 358 -9.29 -13.52 9.21
C ALA A 358 -9.48 -14.93 8.63
N LEU A 359 -8.56 -15.85 8.89
CA LEU A 359 -8.67 -17.23 8.42
C LEU A 359 -9.80 -17.99 9.12
N ILE A 360 -9.99 -17.77 10.43
CA ILE A 360 -11.09 -18.37 11.19
C ILE A 360 -12.45 -17.87 10.68
N LEU A 361 -12.60 -16.56 10.51
CA LEU A 361 -13.82 -15.95 9.93
C LEU A 361 -14.02 -16.35 8.47
N GLY A 362 -12.94 -16.66 7.76
CA GLY A 362 -12.98 -17.17 6.39
C GLY A 362 -13.31 -18.67 6.28
N THR A 363 -13.36 -19.42 7.39
CA THR A 363 -13.75 -20.85 7.41
C THR A 363 -15.21 -21.11 7.79
N SER A 364 -15.92 -20.12 8.35
CA SER A 364 -17.32 -20.22 8.79
C SER A 364 -18.32 -19.95 7.67
#